data_AF-R5AIA2-F1
#
_entry.id   AF-R5AIA2-F1
#
_cell.length_a   1.000
_cell.length_b   1.000
_cell.length_c   1.000
_cell.angle_alpha   90.00
_cell.angle_beta   90.00
_cell.angle_gamma   90.00
#
_symmetry.space_group_name_H-M   'P 1'
#
loop_
_entity.id
_entity.type
_entity.pdbx_description
1 polymer ?
#
loop_
_entity_poly.entity_id
_entity_poly.type
_entity_poly.pdbx_seq_one_letter_code
_entity_poly.pdbx_strand_id
1 'polypeptide(L)' 'MHDQHSHLHGSSVQAREQTAAVLSFMLQHNIHHTAELREQSELMSGEAQHLLLHAVSAYEEGNAYLADALEAFNAQAK' A
#
# COMPACT_ATOMS: atom_id res chain seq x y z
N MET A 1 11.71 -24.53 -27.33
CA MET A 1 10.35 -24.52 -26.76
C MET A 1 10.06 -23.07 -26.42
N HIS A 2 9.28 -22.40 -27.26
CA HIS A 2 8.92 -21.00 -27.06
C HIS A 2 7.78 -20.97 -26.04
N ASP A 3 8.06 -20.59 -24.80
CA ASP A 3 7.03 -20.12 -23.88
C ASP A 3 6.59 -18.74 -24.38
N GLN A 4 5.57 -18.75 -25.23
CA GLN A 4 4.81 -17.55 -25.53
C GLN A 4 4.08 -17.15 -24.26
N HIS A 5 4.63 -16.16 -23.54
CA HIS A 5 3.86 -15.35 -22.61
C HIS A 5 2.74 -14.67 -23.40
N SER A 6 1.63 -15.39 -23.49
CA SER A 6 0.38 -14.92 -24.05
C SER A 6 -0.12 -13.79 -23.16
N HIS A 7 0.22 -12.55 -23.52
CA HIS A 7 -0.45 -11.35 -23.06
C HIS A 7 -1.87 -11.37 -23.62
N LEU A 8 -2.73 -12.21 -23.02
CA LEU A 8 -4.15 -12.22 -23.30
C LEU A 8 -4.73 -10.89 -22.82
N HIS A 9 -5.02 -10.02 -23.78
CA HIS A 9 -5.85 -8.82 -23.65
C HIS A 9 -7.32 -9.20 -23.34
N GLY A 10 -7.53 -10.05 -22.34
CA GLY A 10 -8.80 -10.31 -21.71
C GLY A 10 -9.07 -9.24 -20.66
N SER A 11 -9.83 -8.21 -21.08
CA SER A 11 -10.55 -7.24 -20.25
C SER A 11 -9.69 -6.22 -19.46
N SER A 12 -9.50 -5.03 -20.04
CA SER A 12 -8.97 -3.85 -19.32
C SER A 12 -9.73 -3.55 -18.01
N VAL A 13 -10.99 -3.96 -17.92
CA VAL A 13 -11.82 -3.86 -16.71
C VAL A 13 -11.31 -4.80 -15.61
N GLN A 14 -10.98 -6.06 -15.93
CA GLN A 14 -10.43 -7.00 -14.94
C GLN A 14 -9.04 -6.58 -14.43
N ALA A 15 -8.18 -6.09 -15.34
CA ALA A 15 -6.87 -5.56 -14.94
C ALA A 15 -6.99 -4.33 -14.04
N ARG A 16 -8.01 -3.49 -14.28
CA ARG A 16 -8.31 -2.31 -13.47
C ARG A 16 -8.87 -2.68 -12.10
N GLU A 17 -9.83 -3.61 -12.04
CA GLU A 17 -10.36 -4.15 -10.79
C GLU A 17 -9.26 -4.79 -9.94
N GLN A 18 -8.37 -5.55 -10.57
CA GLN A 18 -7.21 -6.14 -9.89
C GLN A 18 -6.28 -5.06 -9.34
N THR A 19 -5.99 -4.01 -10.11
CA THR A 19 -5.14 -2.90 -9.66
C THR A 19 -5.77 -2.19 -8.45
N ALA A 20 -7.06 -1.86 -8.52
CA ALA A 20 -7.78 -1.24 -7.40
C ALA A 20 -7.79 -2.15 -6.15
N ALA A 21 -8.00 -3.46 -6.34
CA ALA A 21 -7.98 -4.44 -5.26
C ALA A 21 -6.61 -4.51 -4.58
N VAL A 22 -5.51 -4.54 -5.35
CA VAL A 22 -4.15 -4.55 -4.80
C VAL A 22 -3.86 -3.26 -4.04
N LEU A 23 -4.16 -2.09 -4.61
CA LEU A 23 -3.95 -0.81 -3.94
C LEU A 23 -4.75 -0.71 -2.63
N SER A 24 -6.01 -1.12 -2.65
CA SER A 24 -6.87 -1.14 -1.45
C SER A 24 -6.34 -2.12 -0.39
N PHE A 25 -5.92 -3.31 -0.80
CA PHE A 25 -5.33 -4.30 0.11
C PHE A 25 -4.06 -3.76 0.75
N MET A 26 -3.14 -3.21 -0.05
CA MET A 26 -1.88 -2.66 0.45
C MET A 26 -2.11 -1.49 1.41
N LEU A 27 -3.06 -0.61 1.13
CA LEU A 27 -3.40 0.49 2.02
C LEU A 27 -3.89 -0.01 3.39
N GLN A 28 -4.83 -0.95 3.40
CA GLN A 28 -5.37 -1.51 4.64
C GLN A 28 -4.28 -2.26 5.43
N HIS A 29 -3.48 -3.06 4.74
CA HIS A 29 -2.38 -3.82 5.32
C HIS A 29 -1.33 -2.89 5.95
N ASN A 30 -0.93 -1.84 5.23
CA ASN A 30 0.05 -0.89 5.73
C ASN A 30 -0.48 -0.08 6.91
N ILE A 31 -1.73 0.39 6.88
CA ILE A 31 -2.34 1.11 8.02
C ILE A 31 -2.30 0.24 9.27
N HIS A 32 -2.70 -1.02 9.14
CA HIS A 32 -2.69 -1.98 10.25
C HIS A 32 -1.27 -2.17 10.84
N HIS A 33 -0.29 -2.51 10.00
CA HIS A 33 1.07 -2.72 10.50
C HIS A 33 1.76 -1.44 10.97
N THR A 34 1.40 -0.27 10.42
CA THR A 34 1.90 1.02 10.92
C THR A 34 1.42 1.28 12.34
N ALA A 35 0.18 0.91 12.66
CA ALA A 35 -0.34 0.96 14.03
C ALA A 35 0.37 -0.04 14.95
N GLU A 36 0.57 -1.29 14.52
CA GLU A 36 1.33 -2.28 15.30
C GLU A 36 2.76 -1.80 15.58
N LEU A 37 3.45 -1.20 14.60
CA LEU A 37 4.79 -0.65 14.79
C LEU A 37 4.81 0.51 15.79
N ARG A 38 3.77 1.35 15.79
CA ARG A 38 3.59 2.41 16.78
C ARG A 38 3.44 1.81 18.18
N GLU A 39 2.63 0.78 18.36
CA GLU A 39 2.49 0.06 19.63
C GLU A 39 3.82 -0.57 20.07
N GLN A 40 4.56 -1.23 19.16
CA GLN A 40 5.87 -1.80 19.47
C GLN A 40 6.90 -0.74 19.91
N SER A 41 6.77 0.51 19.44
CA SER A 41 7.66 1.60 19.86
C SER A 41 7.54 1.93 21.35
N GLU A 42 6.44 1.59 22.00
CA GLU A 42 6.23 1.79 23.45
C GLU A 42 7.10 0.85 24.30
N LEU A 43 7.54 -0.27 23.72
CA LEU A 43 8.46 -1.23 24.37
C LEU A 43 9.94 -0.81 24.23
N MET A 44 10.22 0.27 23.49
CA MET A 44 11.56 0.75 23.17
C MET A 44 11.87 2.05 23.92
N SER A 45 13.14 2.43 23.92
CA SER A 45 13.59 3.73 24.47
C SER A 45 14.78 4.28 23.69
N GLY A 46 15.03 5.58 23.86
CA GLY A 46 16.17 6.27 23.26
C GLY A 46 16.10 6.28 21.72
N GLU A 47 17.26 6.09 21.10
CA GLU A 47 17.41 6.22 19.64
C GLU A 47 16.58 5.19 18.86
N ALA A 48 16.45 3.96 19.35
CA ALA A 48 15.66 2.92 18.69
C ALA A 48 14.17 3.31 18.60
N GLN A 49 13.62 3.84 19.70
CA GLN A 49 12.25 4.35 19.72
C GLN A 49 12.10 5.55 18.78
N HIS A 50 13.05 6.49 18.80
CA HIS A 50 13.03 7.66 17.94
C HIS A 50 13.00 7.26 16.45
N LEU A 51 13.89 6.37 16.03
CA LEU A 51 13.97 5.88 14.65
C LEU A 51 12.71 5.11 14.24
N LEU A 52 12.13 4.30 15.13
CA LEU A 52 10.89 3.58 14.84
C LEU A 52 9.71 4.53 14.68
N LEU A 53 9.58 5.54 15.55
CA LEU A 53 8.54 6.57 15.42
C LEU A 53 8.71 7.41 14.14
N HIS A 54 9.94 7.69 13.73
CA HIS A 54 10.22 8.33 12.45
C HIS A 54 9.80 7.44 11.27
N ALA A 55 10.09 6.14 11.32
CA ALA A 55 9.64 5.19 10.30
C ALA A 55 8.10 5.08 10.24
N VAL A 56 7.43 5.04 11.39
CA VAL A 56 5.96 5.09 11.48
C VAL A 56 5.42 6.34 10.79
N SER A 57 6.00 7.51 11.05
CA SER A 57 5.57 8.77 10.42
C SER A 57 5.74 8.74 8.90
N ALA A 58 6.85 8.18 8.40
CA ALA A 58 7.09 8.02 6.96
C ALA A 58 6.11 7.02 6.31
N TYR A 59 5.74 5.94 7.02
CA TYR A 59 4.69 5.03 6.54
C TYR A 59 3.31 5.68 6.53
N GLU A 60 2.96 6.49 7.54
CA GLU A 60 1.71 7.26 7.57
C GLU A 60 1.61 8.20 6.36
N GLU A 61 2.69 8.93 6.05
CA GLU A 61 2.76 9.78 4.84
C GLU A 61 2.63 8.95 3.56
N GLY A 62 3.36 7.84 3.46
CA GLY A 62 3.26 6.91 2.32
C GLY A 62 1.86 6.34 2.14
N ASN A 63 1.15 6.05 3.24
CA ASN A 63 -0.23 5.57 3.21
C ASN A 63 -1.20 6.66 2.75
N ALA A 64 -0.97 7.92 3.09
CA ALA A 64 -1.76 9.04 2.57
C ALA A 64 -1.61 9.14 1.04
N TYR A 65 -0.39 9.10 0.51
CA TYR A 65 -0.19 9.10 -0.95
C TYR A 65 -0.80 7.88 -1.62
N LEU A 66 -0.76 6.70 -0.99
CA LEU A 66 -1.38 5.49 -1.53
C LEU A 66 -2.92 5.60 -1.56
N ALA A 67 -3.51 6.23 -0.55
CA ALA A 67 -4.94 6.53 -0.52
C ALA A 67 -5.33 7.50 -1.64
N ASP A 68 -4.59 8.59 -1.80
CA ASP A 68 -4.79 9.56 -2.89
C ASP A 68 -4.64 8.90 -4.26
N ALA A 69 -3.65 8.01 -4.43
CA ALA A 69 -3.44 7.26 -5.66
C ALA A 69 -4.60 6.31 -5.96
N LEU A 70 -5.14 5.60 -4.96
CA LEU A 70 -6.31 4.74 -5.11
C LEU A 70 -7.55 5.55 -5.47
N GLU A 71 -7.77 6.70 -4.84
CA GLU A 71 -8.86 7.61 -5.17
C GLU A 71 -8.75 8.13 -6.60
N ALA A 72 -7.59 8.67 -6.96
CA ALA A 72 -7.31 9.18 -8.30
C ALA A 72 -7.42 8.08 -9.36
N PHE A 73 -6.96 6.85 -9.06
CA PHE A 73 -7.14 5.71 -9.93
C PHE A 73 -8.62 5.44 -10.14
N ASN A 74 -9.41 5.27 -9.08
CA ASN A 74 -10.85 4.99 -9.16
C ASN A 74 -11.65 6.09 -9.87
N ALA A 75 -11.26 7.36 -9.72
CA ALA A 75 -11.91 8.48 -10.40
C ALA A 75 -11.79 8.41 -11.94
N GLN A 76 -10.75 7.79 -12.49
CA GLN A 76 -10.59 7.59 -13.94
C GLN A 76 -11.63 6.62 -14.56
N ALA A 77 -12.45 5.94 -13.75
CA ALA A 77 -13.47 4.99 -14.21
C ALA A 77 -14.87 5.62 -14.30
N LYS A 78 -15.03 6.85 -13.79
CA LYS A 78 -16.26 7.63 -13.87
C LYS A 78 -16.27 8.42 -15.18
#